data_AF-A0A1F4YEB2-F1
#
_entry.id   AF-A0A1F4YEB2-F1
#
_cell.length_a   1.000
_cell.length_b   1.000
_cell.length_c   1.000
_cell.angle_alpha   90.00
_cell.angle_beta   90.00
_cell.angle_gamma   90.00
#
_symmetry.space_group_name_H-M   'P 1'
#
loop_
_entity.id
_entity.type
_entity.pdbx_description
1 polymer ?
#
loop_
_entity_poly.entity_id
_entity_poly.type
_entity_poly.pdbx_seq_one_letter_code
_entity_poly.pdbx_strand_id
1 'polypeptide(L)'
;MKAILVILGIILALVFSVDLEKTPEQVAAPSATPIPQQLKTVETSGQEFAYGIIETRKKVITLIANYGKKRSSEEFMKEYSCTMGINGGFYGQDNQPLGWLVSNGETLSKKRDSELFNGFLFSSGGGYKIEKDIVEEVENGIQSGPILWWQKNEQALNIREDKQARRSVALIDTKGNLIFLVIYDPLSVLDGPKLAELPRALAQIANAEGWTIEKAINLDGGTASAFHSPTLNLSEWQTVGSWWCVK
;
A
#
# COMPACT_ATOMS: atom_id res chain seq x y z
N MET A 1 -67.74 -41.01 -69.74
CA MET A 1 -67.58 -40.11 -70.90
C MET A 1 -66.83 -38.86 -70.46
N LYS A 2 -65.75 -38.53 -71.18
CA LYS A 2 -65.22 -37.19 -71.54
C LYS A 2 -65.15 -36.12 -70.43
N ALA A 3 -63.93 -35.71 -70.04
CA ALA A 3 -63.21 -34.49 -70.48
C ALA A 3 -63.41 -33.35 -69.43
N ILE A 4 -62.38 -32.94 -68.68
CA ILE A 4 -61.28 -32.02 -69.02
C ILE A 4 -61.74 -30.55 -69.24
N LEU A 5 -61.00 -29.62 -68.62
CA LEU A 5 -60.88 -28.16 -68.84
C LEU A 5 -61.97 -27.26 -68.16
N VAL A 6 -61.73 -26.08 -67.53
CA VAL A 6 -60.51 -25.26 -67.34
C VAL A 6 -60.78 -24.00 -66.47
N ILE A 7 -59.69 -23.32 -66.05
CA ILE A 7 -59.49 -21.87 -65.71
C ILE A 7 -60.05 -21.36 -64.37
N LEU A 8 -59.20 -21.15 -63.35
CA LEU A 8 -58.31 -20.00 -63.06
C LEU A 8 -59.06 -18.74 -62.58
N GLY A 9 -58.96 -18.44 -61.29
CA GLY A 9 -59.41 -17.21 -60.66
C GLY A 9 -58.53 -16.87 -59.45
N ILE A 10 -57.62 -15.92 -59.66
CA ILE A 10 -56.66 -15.36 -58.69
C ILE A 10 -57.40 -14.57 -57.62
N ILE A 11 -57.26 -14.91 -56.33
CA ILE A 11 -57.53 -13.98 -55.21
C ILE A 11 -56.50 -14.20 -54.09
N LEU A 12 -55.58 -13.22 -54.01
CA LEU A 12 -55.03 -12.61 -52.80
C LEU A 12 -54.72 -13.54 -51.61
N ALA A 13 -53.53 -14.16 -51.62
CA ALA A 13 -52.89 -14.56 -50.38
C ALA A 13 -52.28 -13.30 -49.72
N LEU A 14 -52.97 -12.80 -48.71
CA LEU A 14 -52.43 -11.90 -47.69
C LEU A 14 -51.12 -12.50 -47.17
N VAL A 15 -50.01 -11.88 -47.56
CA VAL A 15 -48.68 -12.14 -47.02
C VAL A 15 -48.74 -11.76 -45.55
N PHE A 16 -48.87 -12.77 -44.70
CA PHE A 16 -48.57 -12.67 -43.27
C PHE A 16 -47.10 -12.23 -43.16
N SER A 17 -46.88 -10.97 -42.79
CA SER A 17 -45.62 -10.52 -42.24
C SER A 17 -45.39 -11.26 -40.92
N VAL A 18 -44.67 -12.38 -41.00
CA VAL A 18 -44.12 -13.06 -39.84
C VAL A 18 -42.88 -12.25 -39.44
N ASP A 19 -43.04 -11.39 -38.44
CA ASP A 19 -41.90 -10.81 -37.73
C ASP A 19 -41.16 -11.95 -37.03
N LEU A 20 -40.06 -12.39 -37.65
CA LEU A 20 -39.04 -13.21 -37.01
C LEU A 20 -38.40 -12.36 -35.91
N GLU A 21 -38.85 -12.55 -34.67
CA GLU A 21 -38.12 -12.09 -33.49
C GLU A 21 -36.66 -12.55 -33.61
N LYS A 22 -35.76 -11.59 -33.82
CA LYS A 22 -34.32 -11.83 -33.77
C LYS A 22 -33.98 -12.32 -32.37
N THR A 23 -33.60 -13.59 -32.26
CA THR A 23 -32.92 -14.15 -31.09
C THR A 23 -31.80 -13.18 -30.67
N PRO A 24 -31.77 -12.69 -29.43
CA PRO A 24 -30.69 -11.83 -28.98
C PRO A 24 -29.39 -12.61 -29.06
N GLU A 25 -28.46 -12.11 -29.86
CA GLU A 25 -27.09 -12.61 -29.94
C GLU A 25 -26.47 -12.48 -28.55
N GLN A 26 -26.21 -13.62 -27.92
CA GLN A 26 -25.67 -13.69 -26.57
C GLN A 26 -24.23 -13.17 -26.59
N VAL A 27 -24.06 -11.89 -26.25
CA VAL A 27 -22.74 -11.27 -26.09
C VAL A 27 -22.00 -12.07 -25.02
N ALA A 28 -20.98 -12.82 -25.45
CA ALA A 28 -20.09 -13.53 -24.55
C ALA A 28 -19.43 -12.50 -23.62
N ALA A 29 -19.79 -12.54 -22.33
CA ALA A 29 -19.11 -11.74 -21.32
C ALA A 29 -17.64 -12.16 -21.26
N PRO A 30 -16.68 -11.23 -21.24
CA PRO A 30 -15.29 -11.58 -21.01
C PRO A 30 -15.15 -12.11 -19.57
N SER A 31 -15.11 -13.44 -19.44
CA SER A 31 -14.76 -14.10 -18.18
C SER A 31 -13.24 -14.15 -18.07
N ALA A 32 -12.63 -13.00 -17.79
CA ALA A 32 -11.29 -13.00 -17.23
C ALA A 32 -11.43 -13.29 -15.74
N THR A 33 -11.41 -14.56 -15.36
CA THR A 33 -11.21 -14.94 -13.96
C THR A 33 -9.85 -14.35 -13.55
N PRO A 34 -9.78 -13.42 -12.58
CA PRO A 34 -8.50 -12.93 -12.11
C PRO A 34 -7.74 -14.13 -11.54
N ILE A 35 -6.56 -14.41 -12.10
CA ILE A 35 -5.63 -15.38 -11.52
C ILE A 35 -5.40 -14.90 -10.08
N PRO A 36 -5.66 -15.72 -9.04
CA PRO A 36 -5.39 -15.33 -7.67
C PRO A 36 -3.92 -14.96 -7.58
N GLN A 37 -3.63 -13.70 -7.32
CA GLN A 37 -2.26 -13.25 -7.21
C GLN A 37 -1.66 -13.92 -5.98
N GLN A 38 -0.64 -14.76 -6.19
CA GLN A 38 0.01 -15.49 -5.10
C GLN A 38 0.59 -14.48 -4.11
N LEU A 39 0.15 -14.56 -2.86
CA LEU A 39 0.67 -13.72 -1.78
C LEU A 39 2.16 -14.04 -1.57
N LYS A 40 2.97 -12.99 -1.44
CA LYS A 40 4.34 -13.15 -0.98
C LYS A 40 4.34 -13.31 0.54
N THR A 41 5.08 -14.29 1.04
CA THR A 41 5.08 -14.63 2.48
C THR A 41 6.47 -14.73 3.07
N VAL A 42 6.56 -14.51 4.38
CA VAL A 42 7.76 -14.63 5.21
C VAL A 42 7.41 -15.38 6.49
N GLU A 43 8.31 -16.23 6.98
CA GLU A 43 8.12 -16.95 8.23
C GLU A 43 8.97 -16.34 9.35
N THR A 44 8.34 -16.01 10.48
CA THR A 44 9.08 -15.64 11.69
C THR A 44 8.44 -16.28 12.91
N SER A 45 9.28 -16.77 13.83
CA SER A 45 8.85 -17.48 15.04
C SER A 45 7.87 -18.64 14.79
N GLY A 46 7.94 -19.29 13.62
CA GLY A 46 7.07 -20.40 13.24
C GLY A 46 5.67 -19.98 12.77
N GLN A 47 5.44 -18.69 12.51
CA GLN A 47 4.21 -18.16 11.92
C GLN A 47 4.51 -17.55 10.56
N GLU A 48 3.64 -17.81 9.58
CA GLU A 48 3.70 -17.22 8.24
C GLU A 48 2.95 -15.88 8.22
N PHE A 49 3.58 -14.87 7.64
CA PHE A 49 2.98 -13.56 7.40
C PHE A 49 3.07 -13.21 5.91
N ALA A 50 2.09 -12.49 5.39
CA ALA A 50 2.13 -11.93 4.05
C ALA A 50 2.82 -10.56 4.05
N TYR A 51 3.41 -10.18 2.92
CA TYR A 51 3.97 -8.84 2.76
C TYR A 51 3.69 -8.20 1.39
N GLY A 52 3.63 -6.87 1.39
CA GLY A 52 3.49 -6.03 0.21
C GLY A 52 4.67 -5.09 0.06
N ILE A 53 4.97 -4.70 -1.18
CA ILE A 53 6.14 -3.88 -1.53
C ILE A 53 5.71 -2.68 -2.38
N ILE A 54 6.27 -1.51 -2.05
CA ILE A 54 6.31 -0.35 -2.94
C ILE A 54 7.79 0.00 -3.16
N GLU A 55 8.30 -0.29 -4.34
CA GLU A 55 9.59 0.26 -4.78
C GLU A 55 9.36 1.64 -5.41
N THR A 56 9.97 2.67 -4.83
CA THR A 56 9.70 4.03 -5.26
C THR A 56 10.55 4.43 -6.46
N ARG A 57 11.81 3.97 -6.54
CA ARG A 57 12.75 4.26 -7.65
C ARG A 57 12.75 5.77 -7.96
N LYS A 58 12.60 6.16 -9.23
CA LYS A 58 12.57 7.56 -9.69
C LYS A 58 11.18 8.22 -9.60
N LYS A 59 10.25 7.64 -8.85
CA LYS A 59 8.90 8.21 -8.67
C LYS A 59 8.94 9.45 -7.80
N VAL A 60 7.96 10.33 -8.02
CA VAL A 60 7.77 11.49 -7.14
C VAL A 60 7.07 11.01 -5.89
N ILE A 61 7.61 11.38 -4.74
CA ILE A 61 7.06 11.01 -3.44
C ILE A 61 6.81 12.29 -2.66
N THR A 62 5.63 12.41 -2.05
CA THR A 62 5.25 13.55 -1.22
C THR A 62 4.68 13.05 0.09
N LEU A 63 4.97 13.74 1.19
CA LEU A 63 4.36 13.46 2.48
C LEU A 63 3.16 14.39 2.70
N ILE A 64 2.00 13.79 2.94
CA ILE A 64 0.76 14.52 3.21
C ILE A 64 0.42 14.38 4.69
N ALA A 65 0.28 15.51 5.39
CA ALA A 65 -0.14 15.56 6.78
C ALA A 65 -1.67 15.43 6.93
N ASN A 66 -2.15 14.73 7.96
CA ASN A 66 -3.58 14.43 8.18
C ASN A 66 -4.12 14.87 9.56
N TYR A 67 -3.57 15.95 10.12
CA TYR A 67 -3.85 16.37 11.51
C TYR A 67 -4.98 17.41 11.65
N GLY A 68 -5.49 17.94 10.53
CA GLY A 68 -6.60 18.89 10.51
C GLY A 68 -7.95 18.21 10.23
N LYS A 69 -8.23 17.97 8.94
CA LYS A 69 -9.39 17.19 8.50
C LYS A 69 -8.96 15.74 8.31
N LYS A 70 -9.40 14.86 9.21
CA LYS A 70 -9.14 13.42 9.12
C LYS A 70 -9.68 12.87 7.80
N ARG A 71 -8.76 12.46 6.93
CA ARG A 71 -9.02 11.79 5.66
C ARG A 71 -8.54 10.34 5.72
N SER A 72 -9.21 9.48 4.98
CA SER A 72 -8.78 8.10 4.76
C SER A 72 -7.64 8.01 3.74
N SER A 73 -6.91 6.89 3.74
CA SER A 73 -5.94 6.56 2.70
C SER A 73 -6.56 6.55 1.30
N GLU A 74 -7.79 6.06 1.16
CA GLU A 74 -8.52 6.06 -0.12
C GLU A 74 -8.78 7.49 -0.63
N GLU A 75 -9.16 8.42 0.26
CA GLU A 75 -9.29 9.83 -0.08
C GLU A 75 -7.95 10.41 -0.54
N PHE A 76 -6.84 10.10 0.13
CA PHE A 76 -5.51 10.53 -0.30
C PHE A 76 -5.14 10.02 -1.69
N MET A 77 -5.38 8.73 -1.95
CA MET A 77 -5.12 8.11 -3.26
C MET A 77 -5.84 8.86 -4.38
N LYS A 78 -7.10 9.26 -4.15
CA LYS A 78 -7.94 9.98 -5.13
C LYS A 78 -7.58 11.46 -5.25
N GLU A 79 -7.57 12.18 -4.13
CA GLU A 79 -7.39 13.65 -4.08
C GLU A 79 -6.01 14.07 -4.60
N TYR A 80 -4.99 13.28 -4.25
CA TYR A 80 -3.61 13.58 -4.63
C TYR A 80 -3.15 12.79 -5.85
N SER A 81 -4.02 11.98 -6.48
CA SER A 81 -3.66 11.13 -7.63
C SER A 81 -2.41 10.27 -7.36
N CYS A 82 -2.35 9.65 -6.19
CA CYS A 82 -1.26 8.72 -5.87
C CYS A 82 -1.45 7.45 -6.70
N THR A 83 -0.36 6.87 -7.20
CA THR A 83 -0.38 5.53 -7.82
C THR A 83 -0.17 4.44 -6.79
N MET A 84 0.56 4.76 -5.72
CA MET A 84 0.80 3.91 -4.56
C MET A 84 0.92 4.78 -3.31
N GLY A 85 0.84 4.17 -2.13
CA GLY A 85 1.18 4.87 -0.90
C GLY A 85 1.14 4.01 0.34
N ILE A 86 1.65 4.59 1.42
CA ILE A 86 1.71 3.96 2.74
C ILE A 86 1.59 5.03 3.82
N ASN A 87 1.12 4.65 5.00
CA ASN A 87 1.11 5.54 6.15
C ASN A 87 2.53 6.01 6.54
N GLY A 88 2.61 7.14 7.25
CA GLY A 88 3.85 7.72 7.74
C GLY A 88 4.09 7.51 9.23
N GLY A 89 4.50 8.58 9.91
CA GLY A 89 4.91 8.58 11.32
C GLY A 89 3.75 8.48 12.31
N PHE A 90 4.11 8.27 13.58
CA PHE A 90 3.16 8.07 14.67
C PHE A 90 2.45 9.35 15.10
N TYR A 91 1.23 9.19 15.63
CA TYR A 91 0.43 10.29 16.15
C TYR A 91 -0.34 9.93 17.43
N GLY A 92 -0.69 10.95 18.20
CA GLY A 92 -1.34 10.83 19.49
C GLY A 92 -2.87 10.76 19.39
N GLN A 93 -3.53 10.49 20.51
CA GLN A 93 -5.00 10.48 20.60
C GLN A 93 -5.62 11.87 20.36
N ASP A 94 -4.84 12.92 20.58
CA ASP A 94 -5.16 14.31 20.25
C ASP A 94 -5.08 14.60 18.73
N ASN A 95 -4.72 13.60 17.93
CA ASN A 95 -4.49 13.70 16.50
C ASN A 95 -3.39 14.71 16.18
N GLN A 96 -2.31 14.71 16.96
CA GLN A 96 -1.10 15.45 16.69
C GLN A 96 0.08 14.50 16.45
N PRO A 97 1.08 14.89 15.64
CA PRO A 97 2.28 14.09 15.44
C PRO A 97 3.00 13.84 16.77
N LEU A 98 3.43 12.60 17.04
CA LEU A 98 4.19 12.29 18.26
C LEU A 98 5.66 12.67 18.16
N GLY A 99 6.16 12.94 16.97
CA GLY A 99 7.54 13.35 16.72
C GLY A 99 7.60 14.45 15.66
N TRP A 100 8.82 14.71 15.19
CA TRP A 100 9.03 15.68 14.13
C TRP A 100 8.27 15.33 12.85
N LEU A 101 7.73 16.37 12.21
CA LEU A 101 7.03 16.27 10.94
C LEU A 101 7.30 17.51 10.11
N VAL A 102 7.74 17.29 8.87
CA VAL A 102 7.85 18.33 7.85
C VAL A 102 7.10 17.89 6.60
N SER A 103 6.28 18.77 6.04
CA SER A 103 5.55 18.54 4.80
C SER A 103 5.60 19.81 3.95
N ASN A 104 5.98 19.68 2.68
CA ASN A 104 6.17 20.80 1.75
C ASN A 104 7.06 21.94 2.30
N GLY A 105 8.12 21.58 3.02
CA GLY A 105 9.08 22.50 3.65
C GLY A 105 8.59 23.15 4.95
N GLU A 106 7.34 22.94 5.35
CA GLU A 106 6.80 23.48 6.60
C GLU A 106 7.02 22.48 7.75
N THR A 107 7.65 22.94 8.85
CA THR A 107 7.75 22.16 10.08
C THR A 107 6.44 22.23 10.86
N LEU A 108 5.67 21.15 10.78
CA LEU A 108 4.36 21.01 11.43
C LEU A 108 4.47 20.50 12.87
N SER A 109 5.54 19.78 13.20
CA SER A 109 5.84 19.32 14.57
C SER A 109 7.34 19.23 14.83
N LYS A 110 7.74 19.45 16.08
CA LYS A 110 9.15 19.48 16.51
C LYS A 110 9.66 18.07 16.83
N LYS A 111 10.97 17.88 16.71
CA LYS A 111 11.64 16.65 17.15
C LYS A 111 11.52 16.45 18.66
N ARG A 112 11.46 15.19 19.06
CA ARG A 112 11.35 14.79 20.47
C ARG A 112 12.34 13.69 20.79
N ASP A 113 12.91 13.72 21.98
CA ASP A 113 13.80 12.64 22.42
C ASP A 113 12.95 11.42 22.81
N SER A 114 13.25 10.28 22.19
CA SER A 114 12.54 9.03 22.41
C SER A 114 13.43 7.84 22.04
N GLU A 115 13.47 6.83 22.90
CA GLU A 115 14.17 5.57 22.60
C GLU A 115 13.48 4.80 21.47
N LEU A 116 12.15 4.94 21.34
CA LEU A 116 11.35 4.27 20.32
C LEU A 116 11.35 5.04 19.00
N PHE A 117 11.17 6.36 19.04
CA PHE A 117 11.16 7.21 17.85
C PHE A 117 12.57 7.73 17.56
N ASN A 118 13.49 6.81 17.37
CA ASN A 118 14.94 7.05 17.36
C ASN A 118 15.54 7.29 15.96
N GLY A 119 14.70 7.50 14.94
CA GLY A 119 15.15 7.80 13.59
C GLY A 119 14.23 8.73 12.82
N PHE A 120 14.77 9.22 11.71
CA PHE A 120 14.12 10.18 10.82
C PHE A 120 14.16 9.65 9.39
N LEU A 121 13.01 9.63 8.72
CA LEU A 121 12.90 9.40 7.28
C LEU A 121 12.57 10.73 6.61
N PHE A 122 13.41 11.19 5.69
CA PHE A 122 13.20 12.48 5.02
C PHE A 122 13.79 12.53 3.61
N SER A 123 13.28 13.45 2.81
CA SER A 123 13.81 13.80 1.49
C SER A 123 15.04 14.68 1.63
N SER A 124 16.12 14.35 0.92
CA SER A 124 17.34 15.17 0.86
C SER A 124 18.09 14.94 -0.46
N GLY A 125 18.60 16.01 -1.06
CA GLY A 125 19.50 15.93 -2.22
C GLY A 125 18.95 15.17 -3.44
N GLY A 126 17.63 15.18 -3.64
CA GLY A 126 16.96 14.45 -4.71
C GLY A 126 16.68 12.96 -4.41
N GLY A 127 16.95 12.50 -3.20
CA GLY A 127 16.64 11.15 -2.73
C GLY A 127 16.02 11.16 -1.33
N TYR A 128 16.06 10.00 -0.67
CA TYR A 128 15.55 9.80 0.68
C TYR A 128 16.64 9.27 1.59
N LYS A 129 16.59 9.68 2.86
CA LYS A 129 17.54 9.25 3.89
C LYS A 129 16.79 8.74 5.11
N ILE A 130 17.41 7.77 5.77
CA ILE A 130 17.07 7.35 7.13
C ILE A 130 18.27 7.73 7.99
N GLU A 131 18.08 8.62 8.96
CA GLU A 131 19.16 9.06 9.86
C GLU A 131 18.72 9.08 11.33
N LYS A 132 19.69 9.17 12.24
CA LYS A 132 19.45 9.32 13.69
C LYS A 132 19.27 10.78 14.14
N ASP A 133 19.61 11.73 13.28
CA ASP A 133 19.35 13.16 13.50
C ASP A 133 19.20 13.85 12.14
N ILE A 134 18.66 15.07 12.17
CA ILE A 134 18.48 15.92 10.99
C ILE A 134 19.51 17.05 11.04
N VAL A 135 20.31 17.15 9.99
CA VAL A 135 21.42 18.11 9.88
C VAL A 135 21.24 19.11 8.73
N GLU A 136 20.08 19.10 8.08
CA GLU A 136 19.79 19.87 6.88
C GLU A 136 18.32 20.32 6.85
N GLU A 137 18.03 21.34 6.03
CA GLU A 137 16.65 21.67 5.68
C GLU A 137 16.07 20.58 4.76
N VAL A 138 14.79 20.29 4.95
CA VAL A 138 14.12 19.16 4.34
C VAL A 138 12.74 19.58 3.86
N GLU A 139 12.31 19.01 2.74
CA GLU A 139 10.99 19.30 2.17
C GLU A 139 9.90 18.40 2.74
N ASN A 140 10.21 17.11 2.93
CA ASN A 140 9.29 16.12 3.46
C ASN A 140 10.04 15.23 4.46
N GLY A 141 9.46 14.97 5.62
CA GLY A 141 10.06 14.05 6.56
C GLY A 141 9.24 13.79 7.82
N ILE A 142 9.55 12.66 8.46
CA ILE A 142 8.96 12.22 9.72
C ILE A 142 10.04 11.72 10.66
N GLN A 143 9.80 11.90 11.95
CA GLN A 143 10.42 11.09 12.99
C GLN A 143 9.59 9.85 13.23
N SER A 144 10.24 8.69 13.27
CA SER A 144 9.58 7.41 13.49
C SER A 144 10.55 6.43 14.16
N GLY A 145 10.18 5.16 14.21
CA GLY A 145 11.04 4.12 14.75
C GLY A 145 10.30 2.93 15.36
N PRO A 146 11.07 1.98 15.91
CA PRO A 146 12.53 2.00 16.03
C PRO A 146 13.24 1.81 14.68
N ILE A 147 14.50 2.26 14.59
CA ILE A 147 15.42 1.85 13.52
C ILE A 147 15.61 0.34 13.62
N LEU A 148 15.31 -0.35 12.51
CA LEU A 148 15.35 -1.82 12.39
C LEU A 148 16.68 -2.30 11.80
N TRP A 149 17.33 -1.44 11.01
CA TRP A 149 18.59 -1.72 10.35
C TRP A 149 19.42 -0.44 10.28
N TRP A 150 20.70 -0.51 10.64
CA TRP A 150 21.58 0.64 10.64
C TRP A 150 22.95 0.29 10.09
N GLN A 151 23.40 1.03 9.07
CA GLN A 151 24.71 0.85 8.45
C GLN A 151 25.00 -0.62 8.11
N LYS A 152 24.05 -1.26 7.42
CA LYS A 152 24.11 -2.68 7.01
C LYS A 152 24.06 -3.71 8.15
N ASN A 153 23.74 -3.29 9.38
CA ASN A 153 23.57 -4.21 10.51
C ASN A 153 22.11 -4.25 10.99
N GLU A 154 21.60 -5.47 11.16
CA GLU A 154 20.33 -5.74 11.85
C GLU A 154 20.38 -5.18 13.27
N GLN A 155 19.31 -4.53 13.73
CA GLN A 155 19.23 -3.99 15.09
C GLN A 155 18.48 -4.97 16.00
N ALA A 156 19.09 -5.35 17.12
CA ALA A 156 18.38 -6.09 18.16
C ALA A 156 17.43 -5.14 18.92
N LEU A 157 16.15 -5.50 18.95
CA LEU A 157 15.12 -4.72 19.63
C LEU A 157 14.68 -5.43 20.90
N ASN A 158 14.70 -4.70 22.02
CA ASN A 158 14.15 -5.18 23.28
C ASN A 158 12.87 -4.39 23.60
N ILE A 159 11.72 -4.97 23.28
CA ILE A 159 10.42 -4.31 23.43
C ILE A 159 9.69 -4.93 24.62
N ARG A 160 9.44 -4.13 25.66
CA ARG A 160 8.84 -4.60 26.92
C ARG A 160 7.43 -5.17 26.73
N GLU A 161 6.61 -4.51 25.92
CA GLU A 161 5.21 -4.86 25.66
C GLU A 161 4.99 -5.04 24.15
N ASP A 162 5.62 -6.08 23.61
CA ASP A 162 5.53 -6.37 22.19
C ASP A 162 4.26 -7.17 21.85
N LYS A 163 3.51 -6.67 20.88
CA LYS A 163 2.24 -7.22 20.43
C LYS A 163 2.28 -7.49 18.94
N GLN A 164 1.49 -8.46 18.50
CA GLN A 164 1.23 -8.62 17.08
C GLN A 164 0.43 -7.43 16.57
N ALA A 165 0.82 -6.94 15.41
CA ALA A 165 0.18 -5.82 14.72
C ALA A 165 0.70 -5.78 13.29
N ARG A 166 -0.12 -5.31 12.35
CA ARG A 166 0.35 -4.98 11.00
C ARG A 166 1.49 -3.97 11.08
N ARG A 167 2.58 -4.23 10.36
CA ARG A 167 3.80 -3.44 10.42
C ARG A 167 4.04 -2.74 9.09
N SER A 168 4.30 -1.44 9.15
CA SER A 168 4.73 -0.63 8.02
C SER A 168 6.21 -0.28 8.20
N VAL A 169 7.00 -0.40 7.15
CA VAL A 169 8.46 -0.20 7.19
C VAL A 169 8.89 0.64 6.00
N ALA A 170 9.86 1.51 6.22
CA ALA A 170 10.66 2.11 5.16
C ALA A 170 12.09 1.59 5.24
N LEU A 171 12.68 1.24 4.11
CA LEU A 171 14.08 0.85 4.02
C LEU A 171 14.78 1.51 2.84
N ILE A 172 16.09 1.67 2.97
CA ILE A 172 16.99 2.13 1.93
C ILE A 172 17.96 0.99 1.64
N ASP A 173 18.02 0.57 0.39
CA ASP A 173 19.02 -0.40 -0.08
C ASP A 173 20.39 0.27 -0.32
N THR A 174 21.43 -0.52 -0.52
CA THR A 174 22.78 0.00 -0.80
C THR A 174 22.94 0.72 -2.15
N LYS A 175 21.87 0.77 -2.96
CA LYS A 175 21.82 1.53 -4.22
C LYS A 175 21.12 2.88 -4.01
N GLY A 176 20.65 3.18 -2.79
CA GLY A 176 19.94 4.41 -2.45
C GLY A 176 18.45 4.37 -2.80
N ASN A 177 17.87 3.20 -3.11
CA ASN A 177 16.44 3.08 -3.39
C ASN A 177 15.66 3.06 -2.08
N LEU A 178 14.66 3.95 -1.98
CA LEU A 178 13.64 3.86 -0.93
C LEU A 178 12.62 2.79 -1.31
N ILE A 179 12.35 1.90 -0.36
CA ILE A 179 11.37 0.83 -0.49
C ILE A 179 10.46 0.89 0.75
N PHE A 180 9.15 0.87 0.53
CA PHE A 180 8.18 0.71 1.58
C PHE A 180 7.65 -0.71 1.60
N LEU A 181 7.44 -1.23 2.81
CA LEU A 181 6.92 -2.57 3.05
C LEU A 181 5.75 -2.51 4.01
N VAL A 182 4.80 -3.43 3.80
CA VAL A 182 3.82 -3.80 4.81
C VAL A 182 3.95 -5.28 5.09
N ILE A 183 3.88 -5.69 6.35
CA ILE A 183 3.87 -7.09 6.78
C ILE A 183 2.63 -7.30 7.64
N TYR A 184 1.82 -8.31 7.31
CA TYR A 184 0.52 -8.54 7.93
C TYR A 184 0.17 -10.04 7.99
N ASP A 185 -0.74 -10.39 8.88
CA ASP A 185 -1.33 -11.74 8.92
C ASP A 185 -2.45 -11.83 7.87
N PRO A 186 -2.39 -12.76 6.90
CA PRO A 186 -3.43 -12.89 5.87
C PRO A 186 -4.79 -13.32 6.42
N LEU A 187 -4.84 -13.91 7.61
CA LEU A 187 -6.07 -14.30 8.31
C LEU A 187 -6.63 -13.17 9.20
N SER A 188 -5.76 -12.25 9.63
CA SER A 188 -6.14 -11.05 10.41
C SER A 188 -5.34 -9.84 9.92
N VAL A 189 -5.87 -9.12 8.94
CA VAL A 189 -5.13 -8.09 8.19
C VAL A 189 -4.70 -6.86 9.00
N LEU A 190 -5.13 -6.73 10.25
CA LEU A 190 -4.68 -5.71 11.20
C LEU A 190 -3.55 -6.22 12.12
N ASP A 191 -3.31 -7.52 12.13
CA ASP A 191 -2.23 -8.18 12.83
C ASP A 191 -1.04 -8.42 11.89
N GLY A 192 0.05 -8.91 12.48
CA GLY A 192 1.33 -9.10 11.83
C GLY A 192 2.37 -9.50 12.86
N PRO A 193 3.66 -9.55 12.48
CA PRO A 193 4.72 -9.93 13.41
C PRO A 193 4.84 -8.94 14.56
N LYS A 194 5.45 -9.42 15.65
CA LYS A 194 5.90 -8.55 16.73
C LYS A 194 6.99 -7.60 16.23
N LEU A 195 7.11 -6.45 16.88
CA LEU A 195 8.08 -5.42 16.49
C LEU A 195 9.51 -5.94 16.57
N ALA A 196 9.83 -6.71 17.61
CA ALA A 196 11.14 -7.33 17.81
C ALA A 196 11.49 -8.39 16.75
N GLU A 197 10.50 -8.93 16.04
CA GLU A 197 10.69 -9.91 14.98
C GLU A 197 10.96 -9.26 13.62
N LEU A 198 10.68 -7.95 13.48
CA LEU A 198 10.83 -7.25 12.21
C LEU A 198 12.24 -7.28 11.63
N PRO A 199 13.32 -7.07 12.40
CA PRO A 199 14.67 -7.10 11.82
C PRO A 199 14.97 -8.43 11.11
N ARG A 200 14.60 -9.57 11.73
CA ARG A 200 14.72 -10.90 11.14
C ARG A 200 13.80 -11.11 9.94
N ALA A 201 12.55 -10.66 10.02
CA ALA A 201 11.60 -10.76 8.90
C ALA A 201 12.11 -9.95 7.68
N LEU A 202 12.67 -8.76 7.92
CA LEU A 202 13.26 -7.93 6.87
C LEU A 202 14.48 -8.58 6.23
N ALA A 203 15.35 -9.25 7.01
CA ALA A 203 16.48 -9.99 6.44
C ALA A 203 16.02 -11.06 5.44
N GLN A 204 14.96 -11.81 5.80
CA GLN A 204 14.40 -12.84 4.93
C GLN A 204 13.73 -12.27 3.68
N ILE A 205 12.92 -11.21 3.83
CA ILE A 205 12.28 -10.52 2.70
C ILE A 205 13.35 -9.96 1.77
N ALA A 206 14.37 -9.27 2.29
CA ALA A 206 15.43 -8.71 1.47
C ALA A 206 16.21 -9.80 0.70
N ASN A 207 16.46 -10.94 1.32
CA ASN A 207 17.06 -12.08 0.63
C ASN A 207 16.17 -12.62 -0.50
N ALA A 208 14.86 -12.74 -0.26
CA ALA A 208 13.89 -13.21 -1.26
C ALA A 208 13.75 -12.24 -2.45
N GLU A 209 13.82 -10.93 -2.17
CA GLU A 209 13.69 -9.86 -3.18
C GLU A 209 15.03 -9.43 -3.81
N GLY A 210 16.16 -9.99 -3.34
CA GLY A 210 17.49 -9.68 -3.85
C GLY A 210 18.01 -8.28 -3.48
N TRP A 211 17.58 -7.75 -2.33
CA TRP A 211 18.02 -6.46 -1.81
C TRP A 211 19.15 -6.62 -0.79
N THR A 212 20.01 -5.60 -0.73
CA THR A 212 20.96 -5.41 0.36
C THR A 212 20.53 -4.20 1.16
N ILE A 213 20.01 -4.42 2.38
CA ILE A 213 19.51 -3.32 3.23
C ILE A 213 20.69 -2.51 3.78
N GLU A 214 20.65 -1.20 3.59
CA GLU A 214 21.58 -0.26 4.24
C GLU A 214 21.01 0.27 5.55
N LYS A 215 19.76 0.75 5.52
CA LYS A 215 19.04 1.29 6.67
C LYS A 215 17.56 0.95 6.58
N ALA A 216 16.90 0.76 7.71
CA ALA A 216 15.46 0.54 7.77
C ALA A 216 14.87 1.09 9.06
N ILE A 217 13.62 1.54 9.00
CA ILE A 217 12.90 2.14 10.12
C ILE A 217 11.44 1.70 10.11
N ASN A 218 10.91 1.39 11.29
CA ASN A 218 9.49 1.12 11.46
C ASN A 218 8.67 2.43 11.37
N LEU A 219 7.49 2.33 10.74
CA LEU A 219 6.49 3.39 10.62
C LEU A 219 5.29 3.11 11.54
N ASP A 220 4.26 3.95 11.48
CA ASP A 220 3.04 3.69 12.26
C ASP A 220 2.37 2.37 11.84
N GLY A 221 1.79 1.65 12.80
CA GLY A 221 1.35 0.26 12.64
C GLY A 221 -0.08 0.02 13.07
N GLY A 222 -0.49 -1.24 13.08
CA GLY A 222 -1.77 -1.69 13.62
C GLY A 222 -2.98 -0.99 12.99
N THR A 223 -3.92 -0.53 13.80
CA THR A 223 -5.19 0.06 13.35
C THR A 223 -5.02 1.33 12.51
N ALA A 224 -3.90 2.05 12.66
CA ALA A 224 -3.62 3.30 11.97
C ALA A 224 -2.55 3.18 10.87
N SER A 225 -2.37 1.96 10.35
CA SER A 225 -1.55 1.71 9.18
C SER A 225 -2.42 1.52 7.94
N ALA A 226 -1.91 1.86 6.77
CA ALA A 226 -2.56 1.57 5.49
C ALA A 226 -1.51 1.44 4.39
N PHE A 227 -1.84 0.67 3.36
CA PHE A 227 -0.93 0.36 2.27
C PHE A 227 -1.70 0.21 0.97
N HIS A 228 -1.25 0.87 -0.08
CA HIS A 228 -1.86 0.78 -1.39
C HIS A 228 -0.80 0.60 -2.48
N SER A 229 -0.89 -0.51 -3.21
CA SER A 229 -0.12 -0.78 -4.43
C SER A 229 -1.06 -1.32 -5.52
N PRO A 230 -0.60 -1.53 -6.76
CA PRO A 230 -1.42 -2.13 -7.81
C PRO A 230 -1.92 -3.54 -7.49
N THR A 231 -1.29 -4.22 -6.53
CA THR A 231 -1.48 -5.63 -6.25
C THR A 231 -1.99 -5.91 -4.83
N LEU A 232 -1.98 -4.90 -3.96
CA LEU A 232 -2.39 -5.03 -2.57
C LEU A 232 -2.96 -3.71 -2.08
N ASN A 233 -4.17 -3.76 -1.52
CA ASN A 233 -4.79 -2.64 -0.83
C ASN A 233 -5.21 -3.08 0.57
N LEU A 234 -4.64 -2.42 1.58
CA LEU A 234 -4.90 -2.63 3.00
C LEU A 234 -5.31 -1.30 3.62
N SER A 235 -6.59 -1.17 3.93
CA SER A 235 -7.12 0.04 4.55
C SER A 235 -6.86 0.05 6.06
N GLU A 236 -6.77 1.26 6.59
CA GLU A 236 -6.72 1.52 8.02
C GLU A 236 -8.10 1.39 8.66
N TRP A 237 -8.13 1.08 9.96
CA TRP A 237 -9.35 1.17 10.77
C TRP A 237 -9.50 2.57 11.39
N GLN A 238 -8.36 3.15 11.80
CA GLN A 238 -8.25 4.54 12.25
C GLN A 238 -7.46 5.31 11.21
N THR A 239 -7.96 6.47 10.79
CA THR A 239 -7.30 7.33 9.78
C THR A 239 -5.82 7.52 10.09
N VAL A 240 -4.96 7.39 9.08
CA VAL A 240 -3.50 7.56 9.22
C VAL A 240 -3.15 8.99 9.66
N GLY A 241 -2.10 9.20 10.45
CA GLY A 241 -1.65 10.56 10.81
C GLY A 241 -0.97 11.31 9.65
N SER A 242 -0.30 10.55 8.79
CA SER A 242 0.36 11.08 7.58
C SER A 242 0.43 10.01 6.50
N TRP A 243 0.58 10.43 5.24
CA TRP A 243 0.55 9.57 4.07
C TRP A 243 1.71 9.85 3.13
N TRP A 244 2.53 8.84 2.84
CA TRP A 244 3.51 8.87 1.77
C TRP A 244 2.80 8.55 0.45
N CYS A 245 2.54 9.59 -0.34
CA CYS A 245 1.96 9.49 -1.67
C CYS A 245 3.07 9.26 -2.70
N VAL A 246 2.97 8.20 -3.50
CA VAL A 246 3.92 7.89 -4.56
C VAL A 246 3.23 8.02 -5.92
N LYS A 247 3.82 8.77 -6.84
CA LYS A 247 3.31 9.01 -8.20
C LYS A 247 4.23 8.38 -9.23
#